data_AF-A0A966Q7B2-F1
#
_entry.id   AF-A0A966Q7B2-F1
#
_cell.length_a   1.000
_cell.length_b   1.000
_cell.length_c   1.000
_cell.angle_alpha   90.00
_cell.angle_beta   90.00
_cell.angle_gamma   90.00
#
_symmetry.space_group_name_H-M   'P 1'
#
loop_
_entity.id
_entity.type
_entity.pdbx_description
1 polymer ?
#
loop_
_entity_poly.entity_id
_entity_poly.type
_entity_poly.pdbx_seq_one_letter_code
_entity_poly.pdbx_strand_id
1 'polypeptide(L)'
;TIASDLTAANSWANTKLANATGTLAGSLTTTGTVTSNSYVYITAVDGTGNEGGEIQLSGAGTFTSWSIDAYQNNYRVFARTGSTVSNVNFFHAVGGSVRMAINKTDPAYTVDVSGDVNITGTYRVNGVPISSGTTDLTPANNWANTVGTAGNNYASVLVSNTAASINANAAASYAAINSYSLVTETAGNNYASVLVANTAAAINANVTTAHTSINAYALSLATAANNWANTKVDTITSNSTSRIWANSVVTSGIETVYLDLANTGVTAGVYGNSSIIPIITVDAYGRVTSIANVASAGGSGGSASVNVGTTAPSTPTAGNLWWNTNEGVLYIYYTDADSSQWVQASPTTNPQPVQTGGYYQGNRGSIGTTDGLGDIFRVHANTITADITIPGGYNALAAGPLTIQTGKKLTIGDGARAVI
;
A
#
# COMPACT_ATOMS: atom_id res chain seq x y z
N THR A 1 -200.62 68.92 -43.77
CA THR A 1 -201.73 68.06 -44.23
C THR A 1 -201.29 67.41 -45.53
N ILE A 2 -201.16 66.07 -45.56
CA ILE A 2 -201.20 65.14 -46.72
C ILE A 2 -200.15 65.43 -47.84
N ALA A 3 -199.09 64.63 -48.01
CA ALA A 3 -198.97 63.47 -48.93
C ALA A 3 -199.42 63.81 -50.38
N SER A 4 -198.84 63.42 -51.49
CA SER A 4 -198.01 62.32 -52.02
C SER A 4 -197.67 62.79 -53.46
N ASP A 5 -196.61 62.39 -54.17
CA ASP A 5 -196.39 61.07 -54.76
C ASP A 5 -195.29 61.21 -55.86
N LEU A 6 -194.75 60.06 -56.26
CA LEU A 6 -193.90 59.74 -57.41
C LEU A 6 -192.36 59.82 -57.29
N THR A 7 -191.87 58.68 -56.83
CA THR A 7 -190.70 57.92 -57.28
C THR A 7 -190.70 57.64 -58.80
N ALA A 8 -189.54 57.79 -59.46
CA ALA A 8 -188.91 56.86 -60.44
C ALA A 8 -188.11 57.55 -61.58
N ALA A 9 -186.79 57.73 -61.40
CA ALA A 9 -185.76 57.56 -62.44
C ALA A 9 -184.38 57.45 -61.76
N ASN A 10 -183.77 56.26 -61.83
CA ASN A 10 -182.57 55.83 -61.11
C ASN A 10 -181.44 55.49 -62.12
N SER A 11 -180.19 55.66 -61.65
CA SER A 11 -178.97 54.93 -62.04
C SER A 11 -178.08 55.43 -63.21
N TRP A 12 -176.94 56.00 -62.78
CA TRP A 12 -175.62 56.14 -63.45
C TRP A 12 -175.08 57.58 -63.63
N ALA A 13 -175.18 58.36 -62.57
CA ALA A 13 -174.23 59.44 -62.32
C ALA A 13 -173.66 59.26 -60.91
N ASN A 14 -172.48 58.62 -60.77
CA ASN A 14 -171.64 58.87 -59.60
C ASN A 14 -170.85 60.15 -59.88
N THR A 15 -171.52 61.22 -59.50
CA THR A 15 -171.11 62.61 -59.45
C THR A 15 -169.70 62.75 -58.88
N LYS A 16 -168.82 63.35 -59.68
CA LYS A 16 -167.68 64.14 -59.20
C LYS A 16 -168.17 65.05 -58.07
N LEU A 17 -167.78 64.76 -56.83
CA LEU A 17 -167.79 65.78 -55.78
C LEU A 17 -166.56 66.67 -56.00
N ALA A 18 -166.73 67.69 -56.83
CA ALA A 18 -165.85 68.85 -56.81
C ALA A 18 -166.48 69.91 -55.89
N ASN A 19 -165.71 70.43 -54.93
CA ASN A 19 -165.93 71.78 -54.41
C ASN A 19 -164.58 72.51 -54.43
N ALA A 20 -164.58 73.70 -55.00
CA ALA A 20 -163.41 74.58 -55.04
C ALA A 20 -163.20 75.22 -53.66
N THR A 21 -161.99 75.02 -53.12
CA THR A 21 -161.33 75.79 -52.05
C THR A 21 -161.86 75.73 -50.61
N GLY A 22 -162.33 74.58 -50.10
CA GLY A 22 -162.59 74.41 -48.67
C GLY A 22 -162.34 72.97 -48.19
N THR A 23 -161.54 72.83 -47.12
CA THR A 23 -161.08 71.57 -46.50
C THR A 23 -162.21 70.55 -46.31
N LEU A 24 -162.04 69.36 -46.89
CA LEU A 24 -162.86 68.18 -46.56
C LEU A 24 -162.39 67.60 -45.21
N ALA A 25 -162.90 68.15 -44.11
CA ALA A 25 -162.84 67.51 -42.80
C ALA A 25 -163.98 66.49 -42.70
N GLY A 26 -163.79 65.32 -43.32
CA GLY A 26 -164.75 64.22 -43.27
C GLY A 26 -164.14 62.91 -43.77
N SER A 27 -164.34 61.83 -43.00
CA SER A 27 -163.92 60.47 -43.37
C SER A 27 -164.63 60.02 -44.66
N LEU A 28 -163.87 59.81 -45.73
CA LEU A 28 -164.36 59.15 -46.94
C LEU A 28 -164.45 57.64 -46.66
N THR A 29 -165.59 57.21 -46.14
CA THR A 29 -165.83 55.78 -45.88
C THR A 29 -166.29 55.13 -47.18
N THR A 30 -165.43 54.33 -47.81
CA THR A 30 -165.82 53.44 -48.92
C THR A 30 -165.94 52.02 -48.37
N THR A 31 -167.13 51.42 -48.47
CA THR A 31 -167.38 50.03 -48.10
C THR A 31 -167.36 49.16 -49.35
N GLY A 32 -166.25 48.44 -49.57
CA GLY A 32 -166.09 47.50 -50.67
C GLY A 32 -164.73 46.79 -50.65
N THR A 33 -164.67 45.57 -51.20
CA THR A 33 -163.44 44.75 -51.28
C THR A 33 -162.46 45.34 -52.30
N VAL A 34 -161.22 45.62 -51.89
CA VAL A 34 -160.15 46.04 -52.81
C VAL A 34 -159.66 44.82 -53.59
N THR A 35 -160.10 44.67 -54.84
CA THR A 35 -159.65 43.57 -55.72
C THR A 35 -158.36 43.92 -56.47
N SER A 36 -157.71 42.90 -57.04
CA SER A 36 -156.40 42.96 -57.69
C SER A 36 -156.21 44.16 -58.64
N ASN A 37 -155.00 44.73 -58.64
CA ASN A 37 -154.55 45.93 -59.37
C ASN A 37 -155.14 47.27 -58.88
N SER A 38 -155.62 47.30 -57.64
CA SER A 38 -155.95 48.56 -56.97
C SER A 38 -154.70 49.15 -56.32
N TYR A 39 -154.35 50.38 -56.68
CA TYR A 39 -153.20 51.09 -56.11
C TYR A 39 -153.69 52.24 -55.23
N VAL A 40 -153.17 52.31 -54.00
CA VAL A 40 -153.27 53.50 -53.16
C VAL A 40 -152.01 54.32 -53.39
N TYR A 41 -152.08 55.26 -54.33
CA TYR A 41 -150.98 56.19 -54.58
C TYR A 41 -151.02 57.30 -53.55
N ILE A 42 -149.93 57.39 -52.79
CA ILE A 42 -149.69 58.53 -51.92
C ILE A 42 -148.61 59.34 -52.59
N THR A 43 -149.01 60.54 -52.99
CA THR A 43 -148.10 61.52 -53.57
C THR A 43 -147.97 62.63 -52.55
N ALA A 44 -146.75 63.01 -52.20
CA ALA A 44 -146.53 64.21 -51.37
C ALA A 44 -147.12 65.43 -52.11
N VAL A 45 -147.96 66.23 -51.43
CA VAL A 45 -148.79 67.26 -52.07
C VAL A 45 -148.11 68.64 -52.13
N ASP A 46 -146.94 68.86 -51.53
CA ASP A 46 -146.17 70.07 -51.80
C ASP A 46 -144.66 69.81 -51.91
N GLY A 47 -144.01 70.55 -52.80
CA GLY A 47 -142.60 70.39 -53.16
C GLY A 47 -141.62 70.91 -52.11
N THR A 48 -141.96 70.89 -50.82
CA THR A 48 -141.15 71.49 -49.73
C THR A 48 -140.69 70.51 -48.67
N GLY A 49 -140.94 69.20 -48.84
CA GLY A 49 -140.25 68.16 -48.07
C GLY A 49 -140.79 67.91 -46.66
N ASN A 50 -142.05 68.24 -46.39
CA ASN A 50 -142.74 67.84 -45.16
C ASN A 50 -143.80 66.77 -45.46
N GLU A 51 -143.77 65.69 -44.68
CA GLU A 51 -144.65 64.50 -44.64
C GLU A 51 -145.38 64.13 -45.94
N GLY A 52 -144.86 63.10 -46.64
CA GLY A 52 -145.70 62.33 -47.54
C GLY A 52 -146.82 61.68 -46.72
N GLY A 53 -148.06 61.78 -47.20
CA GLY A 53 -149.24 61.34 -46.43
C GLY A 53 -149.04 59.98 -45.74
N GLU A 54 -149.36 59.89 -44.46
CA GLU A 54 -149.18 58.67 -43.67
C GLU A 54 -150.32 57.68 -43.92
N ILE A 55 -149.99 56.41 -44.24
CA ILE A 55 -150.99 55.34 -44.15
C ILE A 55 -151.01 54.85 -42.72
N GLN A 56 -152.07 55.21 -42.02
CA GLN A 56 -152.38 54.65 -40.72
C GLN A 56 -153.38 53.51 -40.89
N LEU A 57 -152.93 52.28 -40.67
CA LEU A 57 -153.81 51.12 -40.57
C LEU A 57 -154.13 50.90 -39.10
N SER A 58 -155.34 51.29 -38.72
CA SER A 58 -155.85 51.04 -37.37
C SER A 58 -156.48 49.65 -37.31
N GLY A 59 -155.85 48.73 -36.59
CA GLY A 59 -156.41 47.39 -36.36
C GLY A 59 -157.50 47.44 -35.27
N ALA A 60 -158.54 46.62 -35.42
CA ALA A 60 -159.49 46.32 -34.33
C ALA A 60 -159.21 44.91 -33.79
N GLY A 61 -159.25 44.73 -32.47
CA GLY A 61 -158.91 43.45 -31.83
C GLY A 61 -157.40 43.25 -31.67
N THR A 62 -156.88 42.06 -32.01
CA THR A 62 -155.48 41.66 -31.77
C THR A 62 -154.47 42.16 -32.80
N PHE A 63 -154.90 42.90 -33.83
CA PHE A 63 -154.00 43.50 -34.81
C PHE A 63 -153.47 44.82 -34.26
N THR A 64 -152.15 44.92 -34.10
CA THR A 64 -151.50 46.14 -33.64
C THR A 64 -151.53 47.19 -34.75
N SER A 65 -151.95 48.41 -34.39
CA SER A 65 -151.90 49.53 -35.32
C SER A 65 -150.45 49.86 -35.64
N TRP A 66 -150.13 49.89 -36.93
CA TRP A 66 -148.85 50.33 -37.43
C TRP A 66 -149.06 51.33 -38.55
N SER A 67 -148.05 52.16 -38.76
CA SER A 67 -148.01 53.09 -39.86
C SER A 67 -146.71 52.96 -40.62
N ILE A 68 -146.80 53.27 -41.89
CA ILE A 68 -145.63 53.44 -42.75
C ILE A 68 -145.69 54.86 -43.27
N ASP A 69 -144.56 55.54 -43.11
CA ASP A 69 -144.33 56.83 -43.73
C ASP A 69 -143.08 56.79 -44.61
N ALA A 70 -143.02 57.74 -45.52
CA ALA A 70 -141.82 58.09 -46.24
C ALA A 70 -141.37 59.46 -45.74
N TYR A 71 -140.20 59.51 -45.11
CA TYR A 71 -139.64 60.74 -44.57
C TYR A 71 -138.13 60.79 -44.83
N GLN A 72 -137.65 61.92 -45.36
CA GLN A 72 -136.23 62.16 -45.63
C GLN A 72 -135.52 60.99 -46.34
N ASN A 73 -136.10 60.52 -47.45
CA ASN A 73 -135.60 59.42 -48.29
C ASN A 73 -135.55 58.03 -47.62
N ASN A 74 -136.11 57.87 -46.42
CA ASN A 74 -136.24 56.58 -45.75
C ASN A 74 -137.70 56.14 -45.72
N TYR A 75 -137.94 54.85 -45.96
CA TYR A 75 -139.18 54.20 -45.55
C TYR A 75 -139.05 53.81 -44.09
N ARG A 76 -139.98 54.26 -43.26
CA ARG A 76 -139.98 53.96 -41.83
C ARG A 76 -141.28 53.25 -41.47
N VAL A 77 -141.16 52.27 -40.58
CA VAL A 77 -142.29 51.50 -40.08
C VAL A 77 -142.36 51.76 -38.58
N PHE A 78 -143.50 52.25 -38.12
CA PHE A 78 -143.71 52.58 -36.72
C PHE A 78 -144.89 51.79 -36.15
N ALA A 79 -144.81 51.47 -34.86
CA ALA A 79 -145.98 51.14 -34.07
C ALA A 79 -146.32 52.33 -33.16
N ARG A 80 -147.60 52.47 -32.82
CA ARG A 80 -148.02 53.54 -31.90
C ARG A 80 -147.40 53.32 -30.51
N THR A 81 -147.08 54.43 -29.83
CA THR A 81 -146.37 54.48 -28.54
C THR A 81 -146.85 53.40 -27.57
N GLY A 82 -145.92 52.56 -27.11
CA GLY A 82 -146.17 51.45 -26.16
C GLY A 82 -146.27 50.06 -26.78
N SER A 83 -146.14 49.93 -28.11
CA SER A 83 -146.11 48.64 -28.82
C SER A 83 -144.75 48.38 -29.50
N THR A 84 -144.33 47.13 -29.60
CA THR A 84 -143.08 46.71 -30.29
C THR A 84 -143.40 46.18 -31.69
N VAL A 85 -142.70 46.70 -32.71
CA VAL A 85 -142.66 46.06 -34.03
C VAL A 85 -141.67 44.91 -33.95
N SER A 86 -142.17 43.68 -33.95
CA SER A 86 -141.33 42.47 -33.97
C SER A 86 -141.40 41.80 -35.34
N ASN A 87 -140.30 41.15 -35.75
CA ASN A 87 -140.15 40.45 -37.04
C ASN A 87 -140.28 41.34 -38.29
N VAL A 88 -139.62 42.50 -38.31
CA VAL A 88 -139.45 43.27 -39.56
C VAL A 88 -138.46 42.55 -40.47
N ASN A 89 -138.98 41.76 -41.40
CA ASN A 89 -138.18 41.08 -42.42
C ASN A 89 -138.01 41.96 -43.65
N PHE A 90 -136.87 42.64 -43.78
CA PHE A 90 -136.50 43.42 -44.97
C PHE A 90 -136.10 42.54 -46.17
N PHE A 91 -135.79 41.27 -45.93
CA PHE A 91 -135.51 40.28 -46.97
C PHE A 91 -136.37 39.05 -46.75
N HIS A 92 -137.40 38.87 -47.58
CA HIS A 92 -138.23 37.68 -47.57
C HIS A 92 -137.79 36.78 -48.72
N ALA A 93 -137.19 35.63 -48.41
CA ALA A 93 -137.02 34.54 -49.38
C ALA A 93 -138.16 33.55 -49.17
N VAL A 94 -138.96 33.26 -50.20
CA VAL A 94 -140.11 32.34 -50.11
C VAL A 94 -139.66 30.85 -50.11
N GLY A 95 -138.48 30.58 -49.54
CA GLY A 95 -137.79 29.28 -49.48
C GLY A 95 -136.28 29.42 -49.66
N GLY A 96 -135.48 29.14 -48.61
CA GLY A 96 -134.00 29.14 -48.62
C GLY A 96 -133.34 30.24 -47.78
N SER A 97 -132.06 30.06 -47.40
CA SER A 97 -131.32 31.01 -46.57
C SER A 97 -130.77 32.20 -47.36
N VAL A 98 -130.94 33.41 -46.83
CA VAL A 98 -130.25 34.62 -47.30
C VAL A 98 -128.83 34.61 -46.73
N ARG A 99 -127.80 34.56 -47.59
CA ARG A 99 -126.38 34.59 -47.17
C ARG A 99 -125.73 35.89 -47.65
N MET A 100 -125.24 36.70 -46.72
CA MET A 100 -124.39 37.84 -47.04
C MET A 100 -122.92 37.41 -46.95
N ALA A 101 -122.26 37.29 -48.11
CA ALA A 101 -120.81 37.08 -48.27
C ALA A 101 -120.18 35.81 -47.63
N ILE A 102 -120.94 34.86 -47.11
CA ILE A 102 -120.43 33.56 -46.61
C ILE A 102 -120.43 32.52 -47.75
N ASN A 103 -119.30 31.82 -47.96
CA ASN A 103 -119.05 30.81 -49.00
C ASN A 103 -118.82 31.35 -50.44
N LYS A 104 -118.10 32.47 -50.57
CA LYS A 104 -117.57 32.96 -51.85
C LYS A 104 -116.06 33.19 -51.71
N THR A 105 -115.26 32.65 -52.63
CA THR A 105 -113.79 32.77 -52.61
C THR A 105 -113.28 34.15 -53.02
N ASP A 106 -114.16 35.01 -53.53
CA ASP A 106 -113.88 36.41 -53.90
C ASP A 106 -115.13 37.28 -53.69
N PRO A 107 -115.46 37.69 -52.44
CA PRO A 107 -116.60 38.55 -52.18
C PRO A 107 -116.29 40.00 -52.61
N ALA A 108 -117.19 40.61 -53.39
CA ALA A 108 -117.05 42.00 -53.87
C ALA A 108 -116.94 43.05 -52.73
N TYR A 109 -117.39 42.68 -51.53
CA TYR A 109 -117.26 43.48 -50.31
C TYR A 109 -116.86 42.57 -49.16
N THR A 110 -115.81 42.94 -48.43
CA THR A 110 -115.37 42.23 -47.23
C THR A 110 -116.33 42.52 -46.07
N VAL A 111 -116.57 41.52 -45.22
CA VAL A 111 -117.23 41.75 -43.93
C VAL A 111 -116.18 42.35 -43.00
N ASP A 112 -116.18 43.68 -42.90
CA ASP A 112 -115.33 44.40 -41.95
C ASP A 112 -116.04 44.45 -40.58
N VAL A 113 -115.50 43.74 -39.60
CA VAL A 113 -115.99 43.75 -38.22
C VAL A 113 -114.99 44.46 -37.34
N SER A 114 -115.30 45.69 -36.95
CA SER A 114 -114.54 46.41 -35.92
C SER A 114 -114.99 45.92 -34.53
N GLY A 115 -114.46 44.77 -34.09
CA GLY A 115 -114.74 44.18 -32.78
C GLY A 115 -114.60 42.66 -32.77
N ASP A 116 -115.06 42.04 -31.69
CA ASP A 116 -114.99 40.58 -31.54
C ASP A 116 -116.04 39.89 -32.42
N VAL A 117 -115.60 38.83 -33.12
CA VAL A 117 -116.49 37.88 -33.76
C VAL A 117 -116.72 36.72 -32.79
N ASN A 118 -117.84 36.75 -32.09
CA ASN A 118 -118.24 35.66 -31.21
C ASN A 118 -118.83 34.51 -32.04
N ILE A 119 -118.13 33.38 -32.08
CA ILE A 119 -118.55 32.17 -32.82
C ILE A 119 -118.88 31.07 -31.80
N THR A 120 -120.02 30.39 -31.96
CA THR A 120 -120.29 29.13 -31.27
C THR A 120 -119.75 27.97 -32.12
N GLY A 121 -118.62 27.38 -31.72
CA GLY A 121 -117.98 26.25 -32.43
C GLY A 121 -116.46 26.40 -32.55
N THR A 122 -115.84 25.56 -33.38
CA THR A 122 -114.38 25.58 -33.59
C THR A 122 -114.01 26.47 -34.76
N TYR A 123 -113.14 27.46 -34.53
CA TYR A 123 -112.53 28.23 -35.60
C TYR A 123 -111.58 27.33 -36.41
N ARG A 124 -111.77 27.27 -37.73
CA ARG A 124 -110.98 26.46 -38.65
C ARG A 124 -110.44 27.33 -39.77
N VAL A 125 -109.18 27.13 -40.13
CA VAL A 125 -108.59 27.70 -41.35
C VAL A 125 -108.30 26.54 -42.29
N ASN A 126 -108.82 26.60 -43.51
CA ASN A 126 -108.70 25.52 -44.52
C ASN A 126 -109.12 24.12 -43.99
N GLY A 127 -110.17 24.06 -43.16
CA GLY A 127 -110.70 22.80 -42.62
C GLY A 127 -109.99 22.26 -41.38
N VAL A 128 -108.87 22.87 -40.97
CA VAL A 128 -108.08 22.41 -39.81
C VAL A 128 -108.43 23.24 -38.57
N PRO A 129 -108.81 22.61 -37.44
CA PRO A 129 -108.94 23.29 -36.16
C PRO A 129 -107.62 23.94 -35.75
N ILE A 130 -107.65 25.20 -35.36
CA ILE A 130 -106.49 25.79 -34.68
C ILE A 130 -106.52 25.28 -33.23
N SER A 131 -105.71 24.26 -32.91
CA SER A 131 -105.60 23.71 -31.55
C SER A 131 -104.52 24.43 -30.75
N SER A 132 -104.82 24.82 -29.51
CA SER A 132 -103.85 25.35 -28.55
C SER A 132 -103.18 24.21 -27.72
N GLY A 133 -101.86 24.01 -27.86
CA GLY A 133 -100.97 23.17 -27.00
C GLY A 133 -100.66 21.75 -27.55
N THR A 134 -99.45 21.16 -27.55
CA THR A 134 -98.23 21.22 -26.71
C THR A 134 -96.94 21.13 -27.56
N THR A 135 -95.79 21.61 -27.06
CA THR A 135 -94.49 21.62 -27.78
C THR A 135 -93.81 20.24 -27.83
N ASP A 136 -93.34 19.81 -29.01
CA ASP A 136 -92.53 18.59 -29.21
C ASP A 136 -91.11 18.74 -28.63
N LEU A 137 -90.76 17.86 -27.68
CA LEU A 137 -89.47 17.87 -26.96
C LEU A 137 -88.43 16.89 -27.53
N THR A 138 -88.76 16.10 -28.57
CA THR A 138 -87.82 15.13 -29.15
C THR A 138 -86.50 15.74 -29.63
N PRO A 139 -86.43 16.96 -30.20
CA PRO A 139 -85.16 17.57 -30.58
C PRO A 139 -84.28 17.89 -29.37
N ALA A 140 -84.88 18.30 -28.25
CA ALA A 140 -84.16 18.62 -27.01
C ALA A 140 -83.55 17.35 -26.38
N ASN A 141 -84.28 16.24 -26.38
CA ASN A 141 -83.78 14.95 -25.87
C ASN A 141 -82.64 14.41 -26.74
N ASN A 142 -82.73 14.53 -28.06
CA ASN A 142 -81.66 14.11 -28.97
C ASN A 142 -80.37 14.94 -28.78
N TRP A 143 -80.53 16.25 -28.58
CA TRP A 143 -79.40 17.11 -28.26
C TRP A 143 -78.75 16.74 -26.93
N ALA A 144 -79.55 16.52 -25.87
CA ALA A 144 -79.08 16.07 -24.55
C ALA A 144 -78.28 14.75 -24.63
N ASN A 145 -78.75 13.77 -25.40
CA ASN A 145 -78.04 12.51 -25.61
C ASN A 145 -76.72 12.70 -26.38
N THR A 146 -76.72 13.59 -27.37
CA THR A 146 -75.53 13.90 -28.17
C THR A 146 -74.45 14.55 -27.31
N VAL A 147 -74.81 15.55 -26.49
CA VAL A 147 -73.85 16.21 -25.59
C VAL A 147 -73.38 15.28 -24.48
N GLY A 148 -74.25 14.41 -23.94
CA GLY A 148 -73.86 13.40 -22.95
C GLY A 148 -72.85 12.39 -23.51
N THR A 149 -73.09 11.91 -24.74
CA THR A 149 -72.16 11.00 -25.44
C THR A 149 -70.82 11.68 -25.71
N ALA A 150 -70.82 12.93 -26.19
CA ALA A 150 -69.60 13.70 -26.42
C ALA A 150 -68.81 13.93 -25.11
N GLY A 151 -69.50 14.26 -24.01
CA GLY A 151 -68.89 14.39 -22.68
C GLY A 151 -68.25 13.10 -22.18
N ASN A 152 -68.94 11.96 -22.35
CA ASN A 152 -68.41 10.64 -21.98
C ASN A 152 -67.18 10.26 -22.82
N ASN A 153 -67.21 10.52 -24.13
CA ASN A 153 -66.08 10.28 -25.02
C ASN A 153 -64.88 11.14 -24.63
N TYR A 154 -65.10 12.43 -24.34
CA TYR A 154 -64.05 13.33 -23.88
C TYR A 154 -63.44 12.86 -22.55
N ALA A 155 -64.26 12.47 -21.58
CA ALA A 155 -63.80 11.95 -20.30
C ALA A 155 -62.98 10.65 -20.47
N SER A 156 -63.43 9.73 -21.33
CA SER A 156 -62.72 8.49 -21.64
C SER A 156 -61.34 8.76 -22.25
N VAL A 157 -61.25 9.68 -23.22
CA VAL A 157 -59.97 10.09 -23.82
C VAL A 157 -59.05 10.72 -22.78
N LEU A 158 -59.58 11.56 -21.89
CA LEU A 158 -58.80 12.20 -20.82
C LEU A 158 -58.22 11.17 -19.85
N VAL A 159 -59.02 10.20 -19.43
CA VAL A 159 -58.58 9.09 -18.57
C VAL A 159 -57.52 8.24 -19.28
N SER A 160 -57.74 7.89 -20.55
CA SER A 160 -56.78 7.11 -21.34
C SER A 160 -55.45 7.82 -21.52
N ASN A 161 -55.48 9.10 -21.88
CA ASN A 161 -54.26 9.91 -22.03
C ASN A 161 -53.53 10.06 -20.69
N THR A 162 -54.26 10.30 -19.60
CA THR A 162 -53.67 10.39 -18.25
C THR A 162 -53.00 9.08 -17.84
N ALA A 163 -53.67 7.93 -18.06
CA ALA A 163 -53.10 6.62 -17.79
C ALA A 163 -51.86 6.34 -18.64
N ALA A 164 -51.90 6.69 -19.93
CA ALA A 164 -50.75 6.55 -20.83
C ALA A 164 -49.55 7.39 -20.37
N SER A 165 -49.77 8.64 -19.96
CA SER A 165 -48.72 9.51 -19.42
C SER A 165 -48.14 8.97 -18.10
N ILE A 166 -48.98 8.48 -17.20
CA ILE A 166 -48.52 7.85 -15.94
C ILE A 166 -47.66 6.62 -16.25
N ASN A 167 -48.10 5.74 -17.15
CA ASN A 167 -47.35 4.54 -17.52
C ASN A 167 -46.01 4.90 -18.19
N ALA A 168 -45.99 5.89 -19.09
CA ALA A 168 -44.77 6.37 -19.72
C ALA A 168 -43.77 6.95 -18.70
N ASN A 169 -44.27 7.74 -17.74
CA ASN A 169 -43.43 8.33 -16.69
C ASN A 169 -42.91 7.27 -15.71
N ALA A 170 -43.73 6.28 -15.36
CA ALA A 170 -43.31 5.14 -14.55
C ALA A 170 -42.21 4.32 -15.26
N ALA A 171 -42.39 4.02 -16.55
CA ALA A 171 -41.38 3.31 -17.34
C ALA A 171 -40.06 4.08 -17.45
N ALA A 172 -40.12 5.40 -17.68
CA ALA A 172 -38.93 6.25 -17.70
C ALA A 172 -38.22 6.28 -16.34
N SER A 173 -38.99 6.36 -15.25
CA SER A 173 -38.46 6.34 -13.88
C SER A 173 -37.78 5.00 -13.56
N TYR A 174 -38.39 3.87 -13.93
CA TYR A 174 -37.79 2.54 -13.78
C TYR A 174 -36.49 2.39 -14.57
N ALA A 175 -36.47 2.87 -15.83
CA ALA A 175 -35.26 2.84 -16.65
C ALA A 175 -34.12 3.68 -16.05
N ALA A 176 -34.45 4.86 -15.50
CA ALA A 176 -33.48 5.73 -14.84
C ALA A 176 -32.92 5.10 -13.55
N ILE A 177 -33.79 4.50 -12.72
CA ILE A 177 -33.38 3.80 -11.49
C ILE A 177 -32.47 2.62 -11.82
N ASN A 178 -32.82 1.79 -12.80
CA ASN A 178 -31.99 0.66 -13.22
C ASN A 178 -30.63 1.12 -13.75
N SER A 179 -30.61 2.19 -14.55
CA SER A 179 -29.36 2.77 -15.06
C SER A 179 -28.47 3.29 -13.93
N TYR A 180 -29.06 3.98 -12.95
CA TYR A 180 -28.32 4.46 -11.79
C TYR A 180 -27.77 3.31 -10.95
N SER A 181 -28.58 2.28 -10.67
CA SER A 181 -28.17 1.08 -9.93
C SER A 181 -26.96 0.41 -10.61
N LEU A 182 -27.03 0.21 -11.93
CA LEU A 182 -25.97 -0.41 -12.71
C LEU A 182 -24.67 0.39 -12.67
N VAL A 183 -24.76 1.72 -12.77
CA VAL A 183 -23.60 2.61 -12.65
C VAL A 183 -22.98 2.54 -11.26
N THR A 184 -23.80 2.56 -10.20
CA THR A 184 -23.30 2.48 -8.81
C THR A 184 -22.64 1.13 -8.52
N GLU A 185 -23.22 0.03 -9.00
CA GLU A 185 -22.65 -1.31 -8.85
C GLU A 185 -21.33 -1.44 -9.61
N THR A 186 -21.29 -0.96 -10.86
CA THR A 186 -20.07 -0.93 -11.67
C THR A 186 -18.97 -0.10 -11.01
N ALA A 187 -19.30 1.08 -10.47
CA ALA A 187 -18.35 1.93 -9.76
C ALA A 187 -17.83 1.26 -8.48
N GLY A 188 -18.71 0.62 -7.71
CA GLY A 188 -18.35 -0.15 -6.52
C GLY A 188 -17.41 -1.32 -6.85
N ASN A 189 -17.73 -2.09 -7.89
CA ASN A 189 -16.91 -3.20 -8.37
C ASN A 189 -15.54 -2.72 -8.85
N ASN A 190 -15.49 -1.62 -9.61
CA ASN A 190 -14.23 -1.01 -10.06
C ASN A 190 -13.38 -0.55 -8.88
N TYR A 191 -13.98 0.11 -7.88
CA TYR A 191 -13.28 0.53 -6.67
C TYR A 191 -12.72 -0.67 -5.89
N ALA A 192 -13.52 -1.72 -5.67
CA ALA A 192 -13.09 -2.94 -5.00
C ALA A 192 -11.94 -3.62 -5.75
N SER A 193 -12.01 -3.71 -7.08
CA SER A 193 -10.94 -4.25 -7.93
C SER A 193 -9.64 -3.46 -7.79
N VAL A 194 -9.71 -2.13 -7.81
CA VAL A 194 -8.53 -1.25 -7.64
C VAL A 194 -7.93 -1.41 -6.24
N LEU A 195 -8.78 -1.49 -5.20
CA LEU A 195 -8.32 -1.69 -3.83
C LEU A 195 -7.55 -3.01 -3.69
N VAL A 196 -8.11 -4.12 -4.20
CA VAL A 196 -7.46 -5.44 -4.18
C VAL A 196 -6.13 -5.40 -4.94
N ALA A 197 -6.10 -4.79 -6.13
CA ALA A 197 -4.88 -4.68 -6.92
C ALA A 197 -3.78 -3.87 -6.20
N ASN A 198 -4.15 -2.73 -5.61
CA ASN A 198 -3.23 -1.90 -4.84
C ASN A 198 -2.71 -2.60 -3.60
N THR A 199 -3.57 -3.31 -2.85
CA THR A 199 -3.16 -4.10 -1.69
C THR A 199 -2.21 -5.23 -2.09
N ALA A 200 -2.51 -5.95 -3.17
CA ALA A 200 -1.64 -7.01 -3.69
C ALA A 200 -0.27 -6.46 -4.13
N ALA A 201 -0.25 -5.32 -4.81
CA ALA A 201 0.99 -4.65 -5.22
C ALA A 201 1.83 -4.23 -4.00
N ALA A 202 1.21 -3.65 -2.97
CA ALA A 202 1.89 -3.26 -1.73
C ALA A 202 2.45 -4.47 -0.98
N ILE A 203 1.70 -5.57 -0.88
CA ILE A 203 2.16 -6.82 -0.27
C ILE A 203 3.36 -7.37 -1.05
N ASN A 204 3.27 -7.46 -2.38
CA ASN A 204 4.37 -7.96 -3.22
C ASN A 204 5.63 -7.09 -3.09
N ALA A 205 5.49 -5.76 -3.03
CA ALA A 205 6.62 -4.86 -2.82
C ALA A 205 7.30 -5.07 -1.46
N ASN A 206 6.50 -5.22 -0.39
CA ASN A 206 7.02 -5.51 0.95
C ASN A 206 7.71 -6.87 1.01
N VAL A 207 7.10 -7.92 0.45
CA VAL A 207 7.69 -9.27 0.41
C VAL A 207 9.00 -9.26 -0.38
N THR A 208 9.05 -8.57 -1.52
CA THR A 208 10.26 -8.45 -2.34
C THR A 208 11.39 -7.73 -1.59
N THR A 209 11.06 -6.64 -0.91
CA THR A 209 12.02 -5.87 -0.11
C THR A 209 12.56 -6.71 1.06
N ALA A 210 11.68 -7.43 1.76
CA ALA A 210 12.05 -8.34 2.84
C ALA A 210 12.96 -9.48 2.35
N HIS A 211 12.59 -10.18 1.26
CA HIS A 211 13.42 -11.22 0.67
C HIS A 211 14.80 -10.71 0.26
N THR A 212 14.86 -9.53 -0.39
CA THR A 212 16.13 -8.94 -0.82
C THR A 212 17.03 -8.62 0.36
N SER A 213 16.45 -8.08 1.44
CA SER A 213 17.17 -7.73 2.66
C SER A 213 17.66 -8.97 3.42
N ILE A 214 16.82 -10.01 3.52
CA ILE A 214 17.16 -11.30 4.12
C ILE A 214 18.30 -11.96 3.33
N ASN A 215 18.21 -11.99 2.00
CA ASN A 215 19.24 -12.57 1.15
C ASN A 215 20.56 -11.80 1.26
N ALA A 216 20.52 -10.47 1.30
CA ALA A 216 21.71 -9.64 1.50
C ALA A 216 22.35 -9.90 2.87
N TYR A 217 21.55 -10.06 3.92
CA TYR A 217 22.04 -10.41 5.25
C TYR A 217 22.61 -11.83 5.33
N ALA A 218 21.95 -12.81 4.69
CA ALA A 218 22.46 -14.18 4.61
C ALA A 218 23.81 -14.22 3.85
N LEU A 219 23.94 -13.46 2.78
CA LEU A 219 25.20 -13.34 2.03
C LEU A 219 26.30 -12.67 2.85
N SER A 220 25.98 -11.63 3.64
CA SER A 220 26.96 -10.96 4.50
C SER A 220 27.44 -11.87 5.62
N LEU A 221 26.55 -12.66 6.23
CA LEU A 221 26.89 -13.70 7.21
C LEU A 221 27.78 -14.78 6.59
N ALA A 222 27.42 -15.30 5.41
CA ALA A 222 28.22 -16.31 4.71
C ALA A 222 29.62 -15.78 4.34
N THR A 223 29.70 -14.55 3.87
CA THR A 223 30.97 -13.86 3.56
C THR A 223 31.80 -13.68 4.83
N ALA A 224 31.19 -13.22 5.93
CA ALA A 224 31.88 -13.06 7.21
C ALA A 224 32.39 -14.39 7.76
N ALA A 225 31.59 -15.46 7.63
CA ALA A 225 31.98 -16.81 8.02
C ALA A 225 33.16 -17.33 7.19
N ASN A 226 33.14 -17.15 5.87
CA ASN A 226 34.24 -17.52 4.98
C ASN A 226 35.52 -16.72 5.29
N ASN A 227 35.40 -15.41 5.52
CA ASN A 227 36.54 -14.58 5.92
C ASN A 227 37.14 -15.07 7.23
N TRP A 228 36.30 -15.42 8.22
CA TRP A 228 36.78 -15.95 9.49
C TRP A 228 37.46 -17.32 9.34
N ALA A 229 36.95 -18.19 8.46
CA ALA A 229 37.60 -19.44 8.12
C ALA A 229 38.99 -19.21 7.49
N ASN A 230 39.09 -18.30 6.53
CA ASN A 230 40.36 -17.95 5.87
C ASN A 230 41.37 -17.32 6.83
N THR A 231 40.91 -16.55 7.84
CA THR A 231 41.83 -15.96 8.84
C THR A 231 42.50 -16.97 9.77
N LYS A 232 42.01 -18.22 9.89
CA LYS A 232 42.60 -19.18 10.83
C LYS A 232 43.88 -19.84 10.31
N VAL A 233 44.05 -20.01 9.00
CA VAL A 233 45.31 -20.41 8.36
C VAL A 233 45.30 -19.91 6.90
N ASP A 234 45.68 -18.65 6.68
CA ASP A 234 45.64 -18.02 5.34
C ASP A 234 46.74 -18.56 4.41
N THR A 235 47.95 -18.82 4.92
CA THR A 235 48.99 -19.54 4.18
C THR A 235 50.02 -20.15 5.13
N ILE A 236 50.39 -21.41 4.92
CA ILE A 236 51.57 -22.00 5.55
C ILE A 236 52.70 -21.97 4.52
N THR A 237 53.50 -20.92 4.54
CA THR A 237 54.68 -20.80 3.67
C THR A 237 55.95 -21.20 4.43
N SER A 238 56.76 -22.06 3.82
CA SER A 238 58.17 -22.20 4.21
C SER A 238 59.02 -21.31 3.31
N ASN A 239 59.84 -20.45 3.89
CA ASN A 239 60.85 -19.67 3.17
C ASN A 239 62.01 -20.54 2.62
N SER A 240 61.98 -21.84 2.86
CA SER A 240 62.88 -22.84 2.28
C SER A 240 62.18 -24.19 2.22
N THR A 241 61.99 -24.73 1.03
CA THR A 241 61.30 -26.02 0.79
C THR A 241 61.93 -27.22 1.51
N SER A 242 63.10 -27.04 2.12
CA SER A 242 63.91 -28.11 2.70
C SER A 242 63.87 -28.20 4.24
N ARG A 243 63.08 -27.38 4.95
CA ARG A 243 63.06 -27.37 6.44
C ARG A 243 61.77 -27.86 7.06
N ILE A 244 60.64 -27.32 6.60
CA ILE A 244 59.30 -27.73 7.00
C ILE A 244 58.63 -28.31 5.75
N TRP A 245 58.15 -29.54 5.86
CA TRP A 245 57.34 -30.16 4.84
C TRP A 245 55.87 -29.88 5.19
N ALA A 246 55.16 -29.28 4.24
CA ALA A 246 53.72 -29.07 4.32
C ALA A 246 53.07 -29.89 3.21
N ASN A 247 52.19 -30.81 3.58
CA ASN A 247 51.40 -31.58 2.63
C ASN A 247 49.92 -31.39 2.92
N SER A 248 49.15 -31.14 1.88
CA SER A 248 47.71 -31.00 1.97
C SER A 248 47.03 -32.26 1.44
N VAL A 249 46.04 -32.75 2.19
CA VAL A 249 45.17 -33.83 1.75
C VAL A 249 43.72 -33.33 1.84
N VAL A 250 43.02 -33.34 0.70
CA VAL A 250 41.60 -32.99 0.65
C VAL A 250 40.77 -34.28 0.65
N THR A 251 39.97 -34.48 1.69
CA THR A 251 38.99 -35.59 1.75
C THR A 251 37.61 -35.03 2.01
N SER A 252 36.64 -35.34 1.15
CA SER A 252 35.25 -34.85 1.25
C SER A 252 35.11 -33.33 1.39
N GLY A 253 35.98 -32.56 0.71
CA GLY A 253 35.96 -31.10 0.74
C GLY A 253 36.59 -30.45 1.97
N ILE A 254 37.14 -31.25 2.90
CA ILE A 254 37.91 -30.75 4.04
C ILE A 254 39.39 -30.86 3.68
N GLU A 255 40.08 -29.72 3.69
CA GLU A 255 41.54 -29.65 3.52
C GLU A 255 42.23 -29.83 4.86
N THR A 256 43.00 -30.91 5.01
CA THR A 256 43.85 -31.14 6.19
C THR A 256 45.30 -30.87 5.81
N VAL A 257 45.94 -29.95 6.50
CA VAL A 257 47.36 -29.63 6.30
C VAL A 257 48.21 -30.32 7.37
N TYR A 258 49.14 -31.16 6.92
CA TYR A 258 50.14 -31.81 7.78
C TYR A 258 51.41 -30.96 7.81
N LEU A 259 51.94 -30.71 9.01
CA LEU A 259 53.18 -29.97 9.24
C LEU A 259 54.20 -30.85 9.93
N ASP A 260 55.29 -31.16 9.24
CA ASP A 260 56.38 -32.00 9.74
C ASP A 260 57.75 -31.39 9.44
N LEU A 261 58.78 -31.86 10.17
CA LEU A 261 60.16 -31.55 9.84
C LEU A 261 60.58 -32.29 8.57
N ALA A 262 61.18 -31.58 7.62
CA ALA A 262 61.80 -32.23 6.46
C ALA A 262 62.93 -33.15 6.92
N ASN A 263 63.11 -34.31 6.27
CA ASN A 263 64.23 -35.21 6.52
C ASN A 263 65.58 -34.47 6.44
N THR A 264 66.52 -34.82 7.32
CA THR A 264 67.93 -34.41 7.15
C THR A 264 68.61 -35.34 6.16
N GLY A 265 69.78 -34.95 5.65
CA GLY A 265 70.64 -35.84 4.84
C GLY A 265 71.30 -36.96 5.63
N VAL A 266 70.99 -37.09 6.93
CA VAL A 266 71.64 -38.04 7.84
C VAL A 266 70.75 -39.25 8.04
N THR A 267 71.27 -40.43 7.70
CA THR A 267 70.61 -41.70 8.03
C THR A 267 70.61 -41.91 9.54
N ALA A 268 69.46 -42.24 10.10
CA ALA A 268 69.32 -42.54 11.53
C ALA A 268 70.23 -43.73 11.93
N GLY A 269 71.03 -43.54 12.97
CA GLY A 269 72.00 -44.53 13.42
C GLY A 269 72.93 -43.97 14.50
N VAL A 270 73.91 -44.78 14.93
CA VAL A 270 74.95 -44.38 15.89
C VAL A 270 76.22 -44.04 15.12
N TYR A 271 76.80 -42.88 15.42
CA TYR A 271 78.06 -42.41 14.84
C TYR A 271 79.11 -42.25 15.94
N GLY A 272 80.34 -42.66 15.64
CA GLY A 272 81.43 -42.75 16.62
C GLY A 272 81.51 -44.08 17.37
N ASN A 273 82.72 -44.40 17.86
CA ASN A 273 83.02 -45.49 18.79
C ASN A 273 84.41 -45.24 19.43
N SER A 274 85.01 -46.23 20.09
CA SER A 274 86.32 -46.09 20.74
C SER A 274 87.49 -45.78 19.77
N SER A 275 87.32 -46.03 18.47
CA SER A 275 88.33 -45.84 17.42
C SER A 275 87.90 -44.85 16.32
N ILE A 276 86.72 -44.24 16.45
CA ILE A 276 86.10 -43.37 15.45
C ILE A 276 85.46 -42.17 16.14
N ILE A 277 85.76 -40.97 15.66
CA ILE A 277 85.15 -39.73 16.11
C ILE A 277 84.14 -39.26 15.04
N PRO A 278 82.89 -38.93 15.42
CA PRO A 278 81.93 -38.37 14.49
C PRO A 278 82.24 -36.89 14.21
N ILE A 279 82.30 -36.51 12.94
CA ILE A 279 82.31 -35.14 12.46
C ILE A 279 80.89 -34.77 12.08
N ILE A 280 80.33 -33.76 12.76
CA ILE A 280 78.95 -33.30 12.58
C ILE A 280 78.96 -32.00 11.78
N THR A 281 78.18 -31.96 10.70
CA THR A 281 77.90 -30.72 9.96
C THR A 281 76.47 -30.29 10.27
N VAL A 282 76.29 -29.02 10.63
CA VAL A 282 74.99 -28.41 10.87
C VAL A 282 74.72 -27.30 9.86
N ASP A 283 73.45 -27.03 9.55
CA ASP A 283 73.07 -25.86 8.77
C ASP A 283 73.06 -24.57 9.60
N ALA A 284 72.75 -23.44 8.95
CA ALA A 284 72.66 -22.11 9.57
C ALA A 284 71.60 -22.01 10.70
N TYR A 285 70.72 -23.01 10.83
CA TYR A 285 69.66 -23.08 11.83
C TYR A 285 69.92 -24.16 12.90
N GLY A 286 71.09 -24.82 12.85
CA GLY A 286 71.52 -25.78 13.85
C GLY A 286 71.00 -27.21 13.65
N ARG A 287 70.33 -27.52 12.54
CA ARG A 287 69.97 -28.91 12.21
C ARG A 287 71.19 -29.65 11.68
N VAL A 288 71.36 -30.91 12.11
CA VAL A 288 72.41 -31.79 11.55
C VAL A 288 72.08 -32.15 10.10
N THR A 289 72.97 -31.85 9.16
CA THR A 289 72.81 -32.11 7.72
C THR A 289 73.70 -33.24 7.21
N SER A 290 74.80 -33.52 7.89
CA SER A 290 75.69 -34.65 7.63
C SER A 290 76.40 -35.10 8.91
N ILE A 291 76.63 -36.40 9.06
CA ILE A 291 77.57 -36.94 10.04
C ILE A 291 78.53 -37.88 9.31
N ALA A 292 79.83 -37.69 9.50
CA ALA A 292 80.88 -38.55 8.97
C ALA A 292 81.69 -39.17 10.11
N ASN A 293 82.15 -40.40 9.92
CA ASN A 293 83.00 -41.11 10.87
C ASN A 293 84.46 -40.97 10.44
N VAL A 294 85.32 -40.44 11.31
CA VAL A 294 86.77 -40.32 11.06
C VAL A 294 87.54 -41.14 12.08
N ALA A 295 88.52 -41.93 11.62
CA ALA A 295 89.36 -42.74 12.50
C ALA A 295 90.16 -41.84 13.46
N SER A 296 90.17 -42.19 14.75
CA SER A 296 91.08 -41.55 15.70
C SER A 296 92.47 -42.19 15.57
N ALA A 297 93.48 -41.38 15.24
CA ALA A 297 94.87 -41.84 15.30
C ALA A 297 95.23 -42.09 16.78
N GLY A 298 95.31 -43.36 17.18
CA GLY A 298 95.63 -43.75 18.55
C GLY A 298 96.98 -43.16 18.99
N GLY A 299 96.96 -42.32 20.02
CA GLY A 299 98.18 -41.80 20.63
C GLY A 299 98.98 -42.95 21.25
N SER A 300 100.13 -43.29 20.66
CA SER A 300 101.06 -44.26 21.24
C SER A 300 101.84 -43.58 22.37
N GLY A 301 101.57 -43.97 23.61
CA GLY A 301 102.33 -43.50 24.77
C GLY A 301 103.75 -44.06 24.76
N GLY A 302 104.75 -43.19 24.53
CA GLY A 302 106.15 -43.54 24.71
C GLY A 302 106.51 -43.56 26.20
N SER A 303 106.78 -44.73 26.76
CA SER A 303 107.42 -44.87 28.07
C SER A 303 108.69 -45.72 27.91
N ALA A 304 109.81 -45.23 28.42
CA ALA A 304 111.07 -45.97 28.44
C ALA A 304 110.92 -47.20 29.36
N SER A 305 111.13 -48.41 28.84
CA SER A 305 111.16 -49.63 29.66
C SER A 305 112.49 -49.72 30.42
N VAL A 306 112.44 -49.91 31.75
CA VAL A 306 113.62 -50.17 32.58
C VAL A 306 113.85 -51.68 32.69
N ASN A 307 115.04 -52.15 32.31
CA ASN A 307 115.42 -53.56 32.52
C ASN A 307 115.79 -53.80 33.99
N VAL A 308 115.45 -54.95 34.56
CA VAL A 308 115.68 -55.24 35.99
C VAL A 308 116.33 -56.62 36.12
N GLY A 309 117.49 -56.71 36.79
CA GLY A 309 118.17 -57.99 37.02
C GLY A 309 119.60 -57.83 37.53
N THR A 310 120.26 -58.93 37.91
CA THR A 310 121.64 -58.91 38.45
C THR A 310 122.72 -58.83 37.37
N THR A 311 122.37 -59.08 36.11
CA THR A 311 123.27 -58.99 34.95
C THR A 311 122.76 -57.92 33.99
N ALA A 312 123.68 -57.09 33.49
CA ALA A 312 123.31 -56.05 32.53
C ALA A 312 122.74 -56.66 31.23
N PRO A 313 121.75 -56.03 30.58
CA PRO A 313 121.30 -56.42 29.25
C PRO A 313 122.47 -56.51 28.27
N SER A 314 122.50 -57.57 27.46
CA SER A 314 123.61 -57.84 26.52
C SER A 314 123.51 -57.04 25.22
N THR A 315 122.34 -56.47 24.90
CA THR A 315 122.09 -55.66 23.69
C THR A 315 121.39 -54.34 24.01
N PRO A 316 121.95 -53.46 24.87
CA PRO A 316 121.30 -52.19 25.22
C PRO A 316 121.47 -51.14 24.13
N THR A 317 120.50 -50.22 24.04
CA THR A 317 120.64 -48.97 23.27
C THR A 317 120.94 -47.80 24.21
N ALA A 318 121.63 -46.77 23.69
CA ALA A 318 121.97 -45.59 24.47
C ALA A 318 120.72 -44.98 25.12
N GLY A 319 120.80 -44.66 26.42
CA GLY A 319 119.68 -44.17 27.21
C GLY A 319 118.77 -45.25 27.80
N ASN A 320 119.02 -46.55 27.53
CA ASN A 320 118.37 -47.62 28.27
C ASN A 320 118.75 -47.56 29.74
N LEU A 321 117.76 -47.87 30.58
CA LEU A 321 117.92 -47.94 32.02
C LEU A 321 117.97 -49.41 32.45
N TRP A 322 118.86 -49.71 33.39
CA TRP A 322 118.98 -51.03 34.00
C TRP A 322 119.10 -50.92 35.52
N TRP A 323 118.19 -51.54 36.25
CA TRP A 323 118.26 -51.68 37.70
C TRP A 323 119.05 -52.94 38.05
N ASN A 324 120.28 -52.76 38.57
CA ASN A 324 121.08 -53.86 39.09
C ASN A 324 120.58 -54.25 40.48
N THR A 325 119.87 -55.38 40.57
CA THR A 325 119.30 -55.85 41.84
C THR A 325 120.33 -56.35 42.84
N ASN A 326 121.56 -56.66 42.42
CA ASN A 326 122.63 -57.10 43.31
C ASN A 326 123.31 -55.92 44.03
N GLU A 327 123.44 -54.79 43.32
CA GLU A 327 124.10 -53.58 43.83
C GLU A 327 123.10 -52.55 44.39
N GLY A 328 121.82 -52.68 44.04
CA GLY A 328 120.78 -51.71 44.42
C GLY A 328 120.95 -50.36 43.70
N VAL A 329 121.55 -50.37 42.52
CA VAL A 329 121.94 -49.17 41.77
C VAL A 329 121.28 -49.18 40.40
N LEU A 330 120.76 -48.01 40.01
CA LEU A 330 120.29 -47.76 38.65
C LEU A 330 121.46 -47.37 37.75
N TYR A 331 121.59 -48.06 36.62
CA TYR A 331 122.54 -47.76 35.58
C TYR A 331 121.82 -47.20 34.34
N ILE A 332 122.51 -46.32 33.63
CA ILE A 332 122.16 -45.88 32.28
C ILE A 332 123.22 -46.42 31.32
N TYR A 333 122.78 -46.97 30.18
CA TYR A 333 123.71 -47.32 29.12
C TYR A 333 124.12 -46.04 28.40
N TYR A 334 125.36 -45.64 28.62
CA TYR A 334 125.93 -44.40 28.13
C TYR A 334 126.95 -44.72 27.03
N THR A 335 126.82 -44.03 25.89
CA THR A 335 127.75 -44.11 24.77
C THR A 335 128.33 -42.71 24.59
N ASP A 336 129.65 -42.57 24.73
CA ASP A 336 130.38 -41.37 24.33
C ASP A 336 131.02 -41.55 22.94
N ALA A 337 131.90 -40.64 22.56
CA ALA A 337 132.47 -40.61 21.20
C ALA A 337 133.39 -41.81 20.91
N ASP A 338 133.89 -42.49 21.93
CA ASP A 338 134.93 -43.51 21.83
C ASP A 338 134.60 -44.82 22.56
N SER A 339 133.56 -44.86 23.39
CA SER A 339 133.18 -46.05 24.18
C SER A 339 131.68 -46.17 24.48
N SER A 340 131.27 -47.33 24.99
CA SER A 340 129.92 -47.55 25.50
C SER A 340 129.94 -48.42 26.75
N GLN A 341 129.27 -47.97 27.81
CA GLN A 341 129.37 -48.54 29.14
C GLN A 341 128.09 -48.31 29.93
N TRP A 342 127.83 -49.21 30.88
CA TRP A 342 126.86 -48.96 31.93
C TRP A 342 127.47 -48.04 32.97
N VAL A 343 126.88 -46.86 33.14
CA VAL A 343 127.28 -45.87 34.13
C VAL A 343 126.20 -45.77 35.18
N GLN A 344 126.58 -45.72 36.45
CA GLN A 344 125.63 -45.48 37.53
C GLN A 344 124.93 -44.14 37.29
N ALA A 345 123.60 -44.14 37.27
CA ALA A 345 122.80 -42.95 36.98
C ALA A 345 122.90 -41.88 38.08
N SER A 346 123.50 -42.19 39.23
CA SER A 346 123.74 -41.27 40.36
C SER A 346 124.99 -41.67 41.18
N PRO A 347 126.21 -41.36 40.72
CA PRO A 347 127.45 -41.76 41.40
C PRO A 347 127.71 -40.93 42.67
N THR A 348 128.26 -41.53 43.73
CA THR A 348 128.67 -40.82 44.95
C THR A 348 130.14 -40.40 44.87
N THR A 349 130.45 -39.12 45.08
CA THR A 349 131.82 -38.57 44.99
C THR A 349 132.44 -38.37 46.38
N ASN A 350 133.51 -39.09 46.73
CA ASN A 350 134.46 -38.64 47.77
C ASN A 350 135.89 -39.22 47.58
N PRO A 351 136.85 -38.40 47.14
CA PRO A 351 138.25 -38.59 47.53
C PRO A 351 138.91 -37.29 48.02
N GLN A 352 139.33 -37.25 49.29
CA GLN A 352 140.13 -36.17 49.90
C GLN A 352 141.66 -36.44 49.77
N PRO A 353 142.51 -35.44 49.46
CA PRO A 353 143.97 -35.59 49.44
C PRO A 353 144.69 -35.22 50.76
N VAL A 354 145.86 -35.84 50.95
CA VAL A 354 146.74 -35.98 52.13
C VAL A 354 147.28 -34.67 52.73
N GLN A 355 147.31 -34.57 54.08
CA GLN A 355 147.75 -33.42 54.90
C GLN A 355 149.15 -33.65 55.51
N THR A 356 150.08 -32.68 55.40
CA THR A 356 151.43 -32.70 56.03
C THR A 356 151.57 -31.50 56.97
N GLY A 357 151.58 -31.73 58.29
CA GLY A 357 151.79 -30.74 59.35
C GLY A 357 152.07 -31.44 60.68
N GLY A 358 152.95 -30.86 61.51
CA GLY A 358 153.69 -31.52 62.60
C GLY A 358 152.88 -32.25 63.68
N TYR A 359 153.47 -33.33 64.18
CA TYR A 359 152.92 -34.25 65.17
C TYR A 359 152.85 -33.64 66.58
N TYR A 360 151.65 -33.58 67.16
CA TYR A 360 151.43 -33.30 68.59
C TYR A 360 150.95 -34.58 69.29
N GLN A 361 151.52 -34.90 70.45
CA GLN A 361 151.15 -36.10 71.21
C GLN A 361 150.13 -35.73 72.30
N GLY A 362 148.86 -35.65 71.91
CA GLY A 362 147.70 -35.56 72.81
C GLY A 362 147.29 -36.91 73.39
N ASN A 363 146.34 -36.92 74.33
CA ASN A 363 145.93 -38.07 75.16
C ASN A 363 145.21 -39.22 74.41
N ARG A 364 145.37 -39.30 73.08
CA ARG A 364 144.89 -40.41 72.23
C ARG A 364 145.86 -40.83 71.11
N GLY A 365 147.15 -40.46 71.18
CA GLY A 365 148.17 -40.99 70.27
C GLY A 365 147.84 -40.86 68.76
N SER A 366 146.92 -39.96 68.42
CA SER A 366 146.38 -39.73 67.08
C SER A 366 146.63 -38.27 66.73
N ILE A 367 147.07 -38.04 65.49
CA ILE A 367 147.40 -36.73 64.93
C ILE A 367 146.17 -35.83 65.06
N GLY A 368 146.29 -34.74 65.82
CA GLY A 368 145.17 -33.85 66.15
C GLY A 368 144.51 -33.27 64.90
N THR A 369 143.24 -33.59 64.70
CA THR A 369 142.35 -32.90 63.76
C THR A 369 141.84 -31.60 64.41
N THR A 370 141.17 -30.77 63.62
CA THR A 370 140.69 -29.41 63.97
C THR A 370 139.79 -29.33 65.21
N ASP A 371 139.40 -30.47 65.80
CA ASP A 371 138.66 -30.59 67.06
C ASP A 371 139.55 -30.74 68.32
N GLY A 372 140.87 -30.53 68.20
CA GLY A 372 141.90 -30.67 69.24
C GLY A 372 141.84 -29.67 70.41
N LEU A 373 140.67 -29.18 70.80
CA LEU A 373 140.48 -28.31 71.97
C LEU A 373 140.78 -29.02 73.32
N GLY A 374 141.03 -30.33 73.31
CA GLY A 374 141.36 -31.13 74.49
C GLY A 374 142.86 -31.25 74.82
N ASP A 375 143.76 -30.79 73.95
CA ASP A 375 145.21 -30.92 74.15
C ASP A 375 145.78 -29.67 74.85
N ILE A 376 145.61 -29.62 76.18
CA ILE A 376 145.88 -28.42 77.00
C ILE A 376 147.39 -28.19 77.27
N PHE A 377 148.24 -29.22 77.19
CA PHE A 377 149.67 -29.10 77.48
C PHE A 377 150.54 -29.33 76.23
N ARG A 378 151.39 -28.35 75.91
CA ARG A 378 152.45 -28.49 74.90
C ARG A 378 153.71 -29.08 75.54
N VAL A 379 153.94 -30.37 75.35
CA VAL A 379 155.16 -31.05 75.80
C VAL A 379 156.24 -31.01 74.71
N HIS A 380 157.49 -30.78 75.11
CA HIS A 380 158.67 -30.80 74.24
C HIS A 380 159.83 -31.46 75.00
N ALA A 381 160.82 -31.99 74.28
CA ALA A 381 162.01 -32.56 74.91
C ALA A 381 162.85 -31.46 75.58
N ASN A 382 163.43 -31.76 76.75
CA ASN A 382 164.30 -30.84 77.49
C ASN A 382 165.74 -30.77 76.93
N THR A 383 166.05 -31.52 75.86
CA THR A 383 167.37 -31.54 75.23
C THR A 383 167.25 -31.35 73.72
N ILE A 384 167.95 -30.36 73.18
CA ILE A 384 168.13 -30.17 71.73
C ILE A 384 169.23 -31.11 71.25
N THR A 385 168.88 -32.07 70.39
CA THR A 385 169.78 -33.09 69.84
C THR A 385 170.19 -32.83 68.39
N ALA A 386 169.72 -31.74 67.78
CA ALA A 386 170.01 -31.31 66.42
C ALA A 386 170.30 -29.80 66.35
N ASP A 387 170.88 -29.32 65.25
CA ASP A 387 171.02 -27.87 65.06
C ASP A 387 169.64 -27.29 64.72
N ILE A 388 169.19 -26.33 65.53
CA ILE A 388 167.87 -25.70 65.40
C ILE A 388 168.08 -24.20 65.17
N THR A 389 167.42 -23.65 64.17
CA THR A 389 167.36 -22.20 63.96
C THR A 389 165.94 -21.71 64.20
N ILE A 390 165.78 -20.71 65.07
CA ILE A 390 164.54 -19.93 65.17
C ILE A 390 164.70 -18.75 64.21
N PRO A 391 163.96 -18.72 63.08
CA PRO A 391 164.11 -17.65 62.09
C PRO A 391 163.67 -16.30 62.65
N GLY A 392 164.22 -15.21 62.11
CA GLY A 392 163.82 -13.85 62.45
C GLY A 392 162.31 -13.61 62.27
N GLY A 393 161.70 -12.84 63.18
CA GLY A 393 160.27 -12.51 63.15
C GLY A 393 159.34 -13.50 63.88
N TYR A 394 159.87 -14.60 64.42
CA TYR A 394 159.10 -15.58 65.18
C TYR A 394 159.36 -15.50 66.69
N ASN A 395 158.31 -15.77 67.46
CA ASN A 395 158.41 -16.00 68.90
C ASN A 395 158.35 -17.51 69.17
N ALA A 396 159.29 -18.02 69.96
CA ALA A 396 159.30 -19.40 70.43
C ALA A 396 159.21 -19.48 71.95
N LEU A 397 158.59 -20.55 72.46
CA LEU A 397 158.54 -20.84 73.89
C LEU A 397 158.99 -22.28 74.16
N ALA A 398 159.94 -22.44 75.07
CA ALA A 398 160.23 -23.67 75.79
C ALA A 398 159.97 -23.39 77.27
N ALA A 399 159.59 -24.40 78.04
CA ALA A 399 159.28 -24.26 79.45
C ALA A 399 160.11 -25.28 80.25
N GLY A 400 161.07 -24.77 81.02
CA GLY A 400 161.96 -25.56 81.86
C GLY A 400 163.40 -25.59 81.33
N PRO A 401 164.35 -26.18 82.08
CA PRO A 401 165.76 -26.19 81.68
C PRO A 401 165.93 -26.84 80.30
N LEU A 402 166.49 -26.09 79.35
CA LEU A 402 166.81 -26.58 78.02
C LEU A 402 168.30 -26.89 77.93
N THR A 403 168.63 -28.15 77.72
CA THR A 403 170.00 -28.60 77.44
C THR A 403 170.24 -28.59 75.94
N ILE A 404 171.37 -28.08 75.49
CA ILE A 404 171.82 -28.27 74.10
C ILE A 404 172.87 -29.37 74.12
N GLN A 405 172.63 -30.46 73.39
CA GLN A 405 173.58 -31.58 73.34
C GLN A 405 174.93 -31.10 72.82
N THR A 406 176.02 -31.62 73.40
CA THR A 406 177.38 -31.29 72.98
C THR A 406 177.55 -31.39 71.47
N GLY A 407 178.03 -30.31 70.85
CA GLY A 407 178.22 -30.22 69.39
C GLY A 407 177.00 -29.75 68.60
N LYS A 408 175.87 -29.42 69.24
CA LYS A 408 174.68 -28.83 68.61
C LYS A 408 174.52 -27.36 68.92
N LYS A 409 173.77 -26.66 68.07
CA LYS A 409 173.51 -25.22 68.15
C LYS A 409 172.02 -24.93 68.15
N LEU A 410 171.61 -24.04 69.06
CA LEU A 410 170.38 -23.28 68.92
C LEU A 410 170.75 -21.88 68.38
N THR A 411 170.36 -21.59 67.15
CA THR A 411 170.58 -20.29 66.51
C THR A 411 169.30 -19.46 66.62
N ILE A 412 169.38 -18.33 67.30
CA ILE A 412 168.31 -17.33 67.31
C ILE A 412 168.61 -16.33 66.21
N GLY A 413 167.79 -16.32 65.15
CA GLY A 413 167.92 -15.38 64.05
C GLY A 413 167.64 -13.94 64.49
N ASP A 414 168.19 -12.97 63.77
CA ASP A 414 167.99 -11.55 64.06
C ASP A 414 166.49 -11.18 64.05
N GLY A 415 166.04 -10.48 65.09
CA GLY A 415 164.63 -10.15 65.30
C GLY A 415 163.74 -11.29 65.83
N ALA A 416 164.26 -12.48 66.11
CA ALA A 416 163.51 -13.53 66.81
C ALA A 416 163.54 -13.33 68.33
N ARG A 417 162.54 -13.87 69.03
CA ARG A 417 162.54 -13.95 70.51
C ARG A 417 162.26 -15.38 70.93
N ALA A 418 163.10 -15.93 71.80
CA ALA A 418 162.87 -17.20 72.44
C ALA A 418 162.74 -17.00 73.95
N VAL A 419 161.69 -17.56 74.53
CA VAL A 419 161.55 -17.71 75.98
C VAL A 419 161.83 -19.18 76.28
N ILE A 420 162.79 -19.45 77.15
CA ILE A 420 163.21 -20.80 77.54
C ILE A 420 163.10 -20.92 79.06
#